data_AF-R5L9P5-F1
#
_entry.id   AF-R5L9P5-F1
#
_cell.length_a   1.000
_cell.length_b   1.000
_cell.length_c   1.000
_cell.angle_alpha   90.00
_cell.angle_beta   90.00
_cell.angle_gamma   90.00
#
_symmetry.space_group_name_H-M   'P 1'
#
loop_
_entity.id
_entity.type
_entity.pdbx_description
1 polymer ?
#
loop_
_entity_poly.entity_id
_entity_poly.type
_entity_poly.pdbx_seq_one_letter_code
_entity_poly.pdbx_strand_id
1 'polypeptide(L)'
;MANSQHYADAPTVKLEDYIPVKMFRTVHRTEADLPGGITEIKVIIDIERPFAKKLSFRTSSSGRIHGFVRMNDLLKSINTKSDKASTVRRITLNDWGTKALMVIEMENDSEKPFFVPIAQLRDLLENCRRAPEQSAK
;
A
#
# COMPACT_ATOMS: atom_id res chain seq x y z
N MET A 1 -20.34 0.01 -2.46
CA MET A 1 -19.30 0.09 -3.50
C MET A 1 -19.68 1.22 -4.46
N ALA A 2 -19.27 2.47 -4.19
CA ALA A 2 -19.73 3.64 -4.94
C ALA A 2 -18.66 4.27 -5.86
N ASN A 3 -17.42 3.77 -5.85
CA ASN A 3 -16.29 4.41 -6.54
C ASN A 3 -15.74 3.62 -7.74
N SER A 4 -16.42 2.56 -8.21
CA SER A 4 -15.87 1.70 -9.27
C SER A 4 -15.74 2.38 -10.63
N GLN A 5 -16.62 3.35 -10.94
CA GLN A 5 -16.55 4.12 -12.19
C GLN A 5 -15.40 5.14 -12.20
N HIS A 6 -15.03 5.70 -11.05
CA HIS A 6 -13.98 6.74 -10.97
C HIS A 6 -12.59 6.20 -11.28
N TYR A 7 -12.38 4.89 -11.12
CA TYR A 7 -11.10 4.22 -11.34
C TYR A 7 -11.13 3.21 -12.50
N ALA A 8 -12.17 3.24 -13.33
CA ALA A 8 -12.35 2.26 -14.42
C ALA A 8 -11.18 2.27 -15.42
N ASP A 9 -10.62 3.46 -15.68
CA ASP A 9 -9.53 3.67 -16.65
C ASP A 9 -8.13 3.62 -16.03
N ALA A 10 -8.00 3.23 -14.76
CA ALA A 10 -6.71 3.16 -14.10
C ALA A 10 -5.77 2.14 -14.79
N PRO A 11 -4.53 2.50 -15.09
CA PRO A 11 -3.60 1.59 -15.76
C PRO A 11 -3.21 0.43 -14.85
N THR A 12 -2.91 -0.72 -15.45
CA THR A 12 -2.39 -1.88 -14.70
C THR A 12 -0.88 -1.80 -14.62
N VAL A 13 -0.33 -1.94 -13.41
CA VAL A 13 1.10 -1.85 -13.12
C VAL A 13 1.58 -3.04 -12.28
N LYS A 14 2.90 -3.22 -12.20
CA LYS A 14 3.51 -4.14 -11.24
C LYS A 14 3.65 -3.44 -9.89
N LEU A 15 3.23 -4.10 -8.82
CA LEU A 15 3.38 -3.60 -7.46
C LEU A 15 4.84 -3.38 -7.09
N GLU A 16 5.71 -4.32 -7.46
CA GLU A 16 7.14 -4.31 -7.15
C GLU A 16 7.85 -3.05 -7.68
N ASP A 17 7.35 -2.44 -8.75
CA ASP A 17 7.92 -1.20 -9.30
C ASP A 17 7.70 0.01 -8.36
N TYR A 18 6.68 -0.04 -7.50
CA TYR A 18 6.33 1.02 -6.55
C TYR A 18 6.63 0.62 -5.10
N ILE A 19 6.28 -0.61 -4.72
CA ILE A 19 6.40 -1.16 -3.38
C ILE A 19 7.16 -2.49 -3.45
N PRO A 20 8.50 -2.43 -3.55
CA PRO A 20 9.32 -3.63 -3.51
C PRO A 20 9.21 -4.34 -2.16
N VAL A 21 9.15 -5.67 -2.16
CA VAL A 21 9.08 -6.47 -0.92
C VAL A 21 10.17 -6.09 0.08
N LYS A 22 11.41 -5.93 -0.40
CA LYS A 22 12.58 -5.62 0.42
C LYS A 22 12.58 -4.20 1.00
N MET A 23 11.75 -3.31 0.45
CA MET A 23 11.65 -1.90 0.86
C MET A 23 10.37 -1.62 1.66
N PHE A 24 9.51 -2.62 1.84
CA PHE A 24 8.26 -2.51 2.57
C PHE A 24 8.34 -3.21 3.93
N ARG A 25 7.78 -2.53 4.94
CA ARG A 25 7.59 -3.10 6.28
C ARG A 25 6.18 -2.81 6.77
N THR A 26 5.58 -3.77 7.44
CA THR A 26 4.35 -3.50 8.20
C THR A 26 4.69 -2.94 9.58
N VAL A 27 3.75 -2.23 10.17
CA VAL A 27 3.86 -1.63 11.50
C VAL A 27 2.59 -1.85 12.30
N HIS A 28 2.70 -1.73 13.62
CA HIS A 28 1.53 -1.71 14.46
C HIS A 28 0.70 -0.44 14.22
N ARG A 29 -0.61 -0.50 14.49
CA ARG A 29 -1.53 0.64 14.27
C ARG A 29 -1.07 1.91 15.01
N THR A 30 -0.56 1.77 16.23
CA THR A 30 -0.08 2.91 17.03
C THR A 30 1.17 3.56 16.44
N GLU A 31 1.99 2.79 15.73
CA GLU A 31 3.19 3.28 15.05
C GLU A 31 2.86 3.90 13.69
N ALA A 32 1.71 3.57 13.11
CA ALA A 32 1.27 4.09 11.82
C ALA A 32 0.99 5.60 11.85
N ASP A 33 0.66 6.15 13.02
CA ASP A 33 0.39 7.57 13.21
C ASP A 33 1.65 8.37 13.59
N LEU A 34 2.76 7.67 13.86
CA LEU A 34 4.05 8.31 14.01
C LEU A 34 4.60 8.71 12.64
N PRO A 35 5.38 9.80 12.55
CA PRO A 35 6.08 10.14 11.32
C PRO A 35 6.99 8.99 10.89
N GLY A 36 6.89 8.58 9.62
CA GLY A 36 7.83 7.64 9.03
C GLY A 36 9.24 8.24 8.91
N GLY A 37 10.21 7.44 8.48
CA GLY A 37 11.53 7.96 8.12
C GLY A 37 11.45 8.99 6.98
N ILE A 38 12.45 9.87 6.86
CA ILE A 38 12.52 10.92 5.82
C ILE A 38 12.36 10.34 4.40
N THR A 39 12.81 9.10 4.21
CA THR A 39 12.76 8.36 2.96
C THR A 39 11.59 7.36 2.86
N GLU A 40 10.69 7.35 3.83
CA GLU A 40 9.55 6.43 3.88
C GLU A 40 8.24 7.14 3.53
N ILE A 41 7.35 6.42 2.86
CA ILE A 41 5.98 6.85 2.57
C ILE A 41 5.03 5.90 3.30
N LYS A 42 3.99 6.47 3.94
CA LYS A 42 2.95 5.70 4.62
C LYS A 42 2.14 4.89 3.61
N VAL A 43 1.93 3.61 3.92
CA VAL A 43 1.10 2.70 3.12
C VAL A 43 -0.02 2.15 4.00
N ILE A 44 -1.23 2.15 3.47
CA ILE A 44 -2.41 1.56 4.11
C ILE A 44 -2.98 0.51 3.17
N ILE A 45 -3.13 -0.72 3.65
CA ILE A 45 -3.64 -1.84 2.87
C ILE A 45 -4.93 -2.33 3.52
N ASP A 46 -6.04 -2.21 2.81
CA ASP A 46 -7.34 -2.73 3.21
C ASP A 46 -7.62 -4.02 2.42
N ILE A 47 -7.68 -5.14 3.12
CA ILE A 47 -7.92 -6.46 2.52
C ILE A 47 -9.26 -7.06 2.95
N GLU A 48 -9.90 -7.77 2.03
CA GLU A 48 -11.17 -8.45 2.30
C GLU A 48 -10.95 -9.77 3.04
N ARG A 49 -11.97 -10.21 3.80
CA ARG A 49 -11.89 -11.44 4.61
C ARG A 49 -11.47 -12.69 3.82
N PRO A 50 -11.96 -12.93 2.58
CA PRO A 50 -11.54 -14.09 1.79
C PRO A 50 -10.04 -14.07 1.46
N PHE A 51 -9.45 -12.89 1.24
CA PHE A 51 -8.02 -12.75 0.99
C PHE A 51 -7.21 -12.90 2.29
N ALA A 52 -7.64 -12.28 3.39
CA ALA A 52 -7.01 -12.41 4.70
C ALA A 52 -6.86 -13.86 5.19
N LYS A 53 -7.81 -14.74 4.84
CA LYS A 53 -7.75 -16.17 5.17
C LYS A 53 -6.58 -16.88 4.48
N LYS A 54 -6.16 -16.42 3.29
CA LYS A 54 -5.09 -17.02 2.47
C LYS A 54 -3.68 -16.66 2.93
N LEU A 55 -3.54 -15.68 3.83
CA LEU A 55 -2.25 -15.22 4.36
C LEU A 55 -1.72 -16.14 5.46
N SER A 56 -0.39 -16.32 5.53
CA SER A 56 0.28 -17.14 6.56
C SER A 56 0.22 -16.58 7.98
N PHE A 57 -0.25 -15.35 8.15
CA PHE A 57 -0.29 -14.65 9.44
C PHE A 57 -1.69 -14.14 9.75
N ARG A 58 -1.92 -13.83 11.03
CA ARG A 58 -3.19 -13.24 11.48
C ARG A 58 -3.21 -11.75 11.16
N THR A 59 -4.29 -11.29 10.54
CA THR A 59 -4.54 -9.87 10.30
C THR A 59 -5.51 -9.33 11.35
N SER A 60 -5.57 -8.00 11.47
CA SER A 60 -6.53 -7.35 12.36
C SER A 60 -7.97 -7.72 11.96
N SER A 61 -8.90 -7.67 12.92
CA SER A 61 -10.34 -7.94 12.64
C SER A 61 -10.93 -7.02 11.57
N SER A 62 -10.35 -5.83 11.40
CA SER A 62 -10.72 -4.85 10.38
C SER A 62 -10.20 -5.17 8.98
N GLY A 63 -9.23 -6.09 8.83
CA GLY A 63 -8.56 -6.32 7.56
C GLY A 63 -7.60 -5.20 7.14
N ARG A 64 -7.42 -4.15 7.96
CA ARG A 64 -6.48 -3.07 7.69
C ARG A 64 -5.08 -3.43 8.18
N ILE A 65 -4.10 -3.21 7.31
CA ILE A 65 -2.66 -3.35 7.54
C ILE A 65 -2.01 -2.00 7.30
N HIS A 66 -1.15 -1.60 8.23
CA HIS A 66 -0.36 -0.37 8.11
C HIS A 66 1.10 -0.73 7.82
N GLY A 67 1.76 0.11 7.03
CA GLY A 67 3.16 -0.08 6.72
C GLY A 67 3.82 1.18 6.19
N PHE A 68 5.11 1.04 5.91
CA PHE A 68 5.92 2.06 5.28
C PHE A 68 6.71 1.43 4.14
N VAL A 69 6.80 2.15 3.03
CA VAL A 69 7.67 1.82 1.90
C VAL A 69 8.79 2.84 1.81
N ARG A 70 10.03 2.37 1.67
CA ARG A 70 11.15 3.26 1.35
C ARG A 70 11.07 3.69 -0.12
N MET A 71 11.24 4.98 -0.38
CA MET A 71 11.22 5.54 -1.73
C MET A 71 12.32 4.92 -2.61
N ASN A 72 11.89 4.19 -3.63
CA ASN A 72 12.75 3.78 -4.75
C ASN A 72 12.82 4.91 -5.80
N ASP A 73 13.54 4.69 -6.90
CA ASP A 73 13.75 5.73 -7.90
C ASP A 73 12.46 6.17 -8.61
N LEU A 74 11.47 5.28 -8.75
CA LEU A 74 10.15 5.60 -9.27
C LEU A 74 9.35 6.49 -8.29
N LEU A 75 9.32 6.13 -7.01
CA LEU A 75 8.65 6.95 -6.00
C LEU A 75 9.35 8.29 -5.81
N LYS A 76 10.67 8.38 -5.97
CA LYS A 76 11.42 9.65 -5.95
C LYS A 76 11.10 10.54 -7.15
N SER A 77 10.90 9.97 -8.34
CA SER A 77 10.52 10.76 -9.52
C SER A 77 9.10 11.34 -9.41
N ILE A 78 8.22 10.68 -8.64
CA ILE A 78 6.89 11.18 -8.31
C ILE A 78 6.94 12.18 -7.13
N ASN A 79 7.69 11.83 -6.08
CA ASN A 79 7.79 12.59 -4.83
C ASN A 79 8.97 13.57 -4.84
N THR A 80 8.98 14.51 -5.79
CA THR A 80 10.08 15.49 -5.92
C THR A 80 10.10 16.51 -4.78
N LYS A 81 9.00 16.64 -4.02
CA LYS A 81 8.85 17.60 -2.92
C LYS A 81 9.04 19.07 -3.33
N SER A 82 8.92 19.40 -4.62
CA SER A 82 9.00 20.77 -5.13
C SER A 82 7.73 21.56 -4.82
N ASP A 83 6.58 20.90 -4.81
CA ASP A 83 5.27 21.48 -4.55
C ASP A 83 4.32 20.42 -3.94
N LYS A 84 3.09 20.83 -3.60
CA LYS A 84 2.08 19.92 -3.04
C LYS A 84 1.59 18.87 -4.04
N ALA A 85 1.63 19.15 -5.35
CA ALA A 85 1.22 18.23 -6.41
C ALA A 85 2.29 17.15 -6.68
N SER A 86 3.52 17.38 -6.25
CA SER A 86 4.67 16.48 -6.36
C SER A 86 5.15 15.97 -5.00
N THR A 87 4.34 16.14 -3.94
CA THR A 87 4.59 15.57 -2.61
C THR A 87 3.57 14.48 -2.33
N VAL A 88 4.04 13.24 -2.16
CA VAL A 88 3.19 12.09 -1.82
C VAL A 88 2.84 12.12 -0.34
N ARG A 89 1.54 12.12 -0.03
CA ARG A 89 0.99 12.05 1.34
C ARG A 89 0.98 10.60 1.83
N ARG A 90 0.40 9.69 1.05
CA ARG A 90 0.33 8.25 1.36
C ARG A 90 0.00 7.42 0.13
N ILE A 91 0.19 6.11 0.26
CA ILE A 91 -0.27 5.13 -0.72
C ILE A 91 -1.35 4.25 -0.06
N THR A 92 -2.46 4.03 -0.73
CA THR A 92 -3.49 3.08 -0.30
C THR A 92 -3.58 1.91 -1.25
N LEU A 93 -3.85 0.72 -0.74
CA LEU A 93 -4.08 -0.51 -1.50
C LEU A 93 -5.39 -1.12 -1.02
N ASN A 94 -6.36 -1.23 -1.91
CA ASN A 94 -7.68 -1.77 -1.60
C ASN A 94 -7.90 -3.06 -2.37
N ASP A 95 -8.18 -4.15 -1.67
CA ASP A 95 -8.55 -5.44 -2.27
C ASP A 95 -9.93 -5.37 -2.93
N TRP A 96 -9.99 -5.60 -4.24
CA TRP A 96 -11.23 -5.67 -5.03
C TRP A 96 -11.52 -7.12 -5.49
N GLY A 97 -10.96 -8.11 -4.82
CA GLY A 97 -11.18 -9.54 -5.05
C GLY A 97 -10.25 -10.15 -6.11
N THR A 98 -10.34 -9.71 -7.36
CA THR A 98 -9.49 -10.22 -8.46
C THR A 98 -8.22 -9.41 -8.67
N LYS A 99 -8.27 -8.13 -8.30
CA LYS A 99 -7.18 -7.16 -8.37
C LYS A 99 -7.23 -6.27 -7.14
N ALA A 100 -6.13 -5.58 -6.86
CA ALA A 100 -6.09 -4.50 -5.89
C ALA A 100 -6.06 -3.15 -6.62
N LEU A 101 -6.72 -2.14 -6.06
CA LEU A 101 -6.58 -0.75 -6.46
C LEU A 101 -5.50 -0.11 -5.59
N MET A 102 -4.39 0.29 -6.19
CA MET A 102 -3.39 1.14 -5.56
C MET A 102 -3.68 2.60 -5.87
N VAL A 103 -3.74 3.47 -4.86
CA VAL A 103 -3.91 4.91 -5.05
C VAL A 103 -2.77 5.64 -4.37
N ILE A 104 -2.02 6.44 -5.13
CA ILE A 104 -1.02 7.36 -4.60
C ILE A 104 -1.71 8.71 -4.38
N GLU A 105 -1.85 9.10 -3.13
CA GLU A 105 -2.45 10.37 -2.73
C GLU A 105 -1.37 11.44 -2.55
N MET A 106 -1.55 12.59 -3.19
CA MET A 106 -0.64 13.74 -3.10
C MET A 106 -1.11 14.74 -2.04
N GLU A 107 -0.25 15.66 -1.61
CA GLU A 107 -0.58 16.69 -0.60
C GLU A 107 -1.58 17.75 -1.08
N ASN A 108 -1.79 17.88 -2.40
CA ASN A 108 -2.81 18.74 -2.99
C ASN A 108 -4.16 18.04 -3.20
N ASP A 109 -4.37 16.88 -2.58
CA ASP A 109 -5.57 16.04 -2.69
C ASP A 109 -5.80 15.44 -4.10
N SER A 110 -4.80 15.51 -4.99
CA SER A 110 -4.83 14.75 -6.24
C SER A 110 -4.47 13.28 -6.00
N GLU A 111 -5.08 12.40 -6.78
CA GLU A 111 -4.90 10.95 -6.68
C GLU A 111 -4.36 10.38 -8.00
N LYS A 112 -3.46 9.40 -7.89
CA LYS A 112 -2.99 8.59 -9.03
C LYS A 112 -3.37 7.13 -8.80
N PRO A 113 -4.45 6.64 -9.44
CA PRO A 113 -4.91 5.26 -9.29
C PRO A 113 -4.22 4.30 -10.24
N PHE A 114 -3.98 3.08 -9.78
CA PHE A 114 -3.37 1.99 -10.54
C PHE A 114 -4.00 0.65 -10.15
N PHE A 115 -4.23 -0.22 -11.12
CA PHE A 115 -4.60 -1.61 -10.83
C PHE A 115 -3.36 -2.48 -10.67
N VAL A 116 -3.43 -3.37 -9.68
CA VAL A 116 -2.36 -4.30 -9.34
C VAL A 116 -2.92 -5.71 -9.25
N PRO A 117 -2.24 -6.73 -9.80
CA PRO A 117 -2.67 -8.12 -9.65
C PRO A 117 -2.69 -8.54 -8.17
N ILE A 118 -3.77 -9.18 -7.73
CA ILE A 118 -3.94 -9.59 -6.32
C ILE A 118 -2.86 -10.56 -5.84
N ALA A 119 -2.27 -11.33 -6.77
CA ALA A 119 -1.13 -12.21 -6.49
C ALA A 119 0.11 -11.45 -6.03
N GLN A 120 0.38 -10.26 -6.58
CA GLN A 120 1.51 -9.44 -6.17
C GLN A 120 1.28 -8.80 -4.80
N LEU A 121 0.04 -8.43 -4.47
CA LEU A 121 -0.30 -7.98 -3.12
C LEU A 121 -0.07 -9.10 -2.09
N ARG A 122 -0.42 -10.34 -2.44
CA ARG A 122 -0.15 -11.50 -1.59
C ARG A 122 1.35 -11.70 -1.40
N ASP A 123 2.11 -11.70 -2.48
CA ASP A 123 3.56 -11.88 -2.44
C ASP A 123 4.25 -10.81 -1.57
N LEU A 124 3.81 -9.55 -1.69
CA LEU A 124 4.26 -8.46 -0.84
C LEU A 124 4.01 -8.77 0.65
N LEU A 125 2.79 -9.14 1.01
CA LEU A 125 2.41 -9.35 2.41
C LEU A 125 3.07 -10.60 3.02
N GLU A 126 3.31 -11.64 2.23
CA GLU A 126 3.94 -12.88 2.71
C GLU A 126 5.45 -12.73 2.93
N ASN A 127 6.11 -11.89 2.12
CA ASN A 127 7.57 -11.81 2.09
C ASN A 127 8.15 -10.51 2.66
N CYS A 128 7.30 -9.52 3.00
CA CYS A 128 7.76 -8.27 3.60
C CYS A 128 8.26 -8.43 5.04
N ARG A 129 8.94 -7.41 5.54
CA ARG A 129 9.31 -7.34 6.96
C ARG A 129 8.05 -7.06 7.79
N ARG A 130 7.58 -8.07 8.52
CA ARG A 130 6.38 -7.99 9.34
C ARG A 130 6.62 -7.37 10.71
N ALA A 131 5.62 -6.69 11.24
CA ALA A 131 5.55 -6.29 12.64
C ALA A 131 5.48 -7.55 13.54
N PRO A 132 6.15 -7.56 14.72
CA PRO A 132 6.21 -8.73 15.59
C PRO A 132 4.85 -9.32 16.00
N GLU A 133 3.82 -8.48 16.10
CA GLU A 133 2.47 -8.89 16.50
C GLU A 133 1.72 -9.66 15.40
N GLN A 134 2.21 -9.60 14.15
CA GLN A 134 1.70 -10.41 13.04
C GLN A 134 2.28 -11.82 13.12
N SER A 135 1.89 -12.54 14.17
CA SER A 135 2.33 -13.91 14.39
C SER A 135 1.86 -14.82 13.26
N ALA A 136 2.70 -15.81 12.92
CA ALA A 136 2.31 -16.91 12.06
C ALA A 136 1.03 -17.59 12.60
N LYS A 137 0.20 -18.07 11.69
CA LYS A 137 -1.01 -18.83 12.02
C LYS A 137 -0.68 -20.24 12.49
#